data_AF-A0A117MFE9-F1
#
_entry.id   AF-A0A117MFE9-F1
#
_cell.length_a   1.000
_cell.length_b   1.000
_cell.length_c   1.000
_cell.angle_alpha   90.00
_cell.angle_beta   90.00
_cell.angle_gamma   90.00
#
_symmetry.space_group_name_H-M   'P 1'
#
loop_
_entity.id
_entity.type
_entity.pdbx_description
1 polymer ?
#
loop_
_entity_poly.entity_id
_entity_poly.type
_entity_poly.pdbx_seq_one_letter_code
_entity_poly.pdbx_strand_id
1 'polypeptide(L)'
;KVLESDGTAMSVRTALTLINQTLDEVLAEQEGEFDGDTRWALAWFEQFGMNEGPFGEADVLSRAKNTSVDGLEQAGIVKAHGGKVRLLSRKELSREWDPVSDKRLTVWEVTQHLIRTLEEKGEIGVAELVAELGGIGETAKDLAYRLFTLCEKKGWAKEALAYNSLAVAWPEISRLAFSTTRDEKPEQGNLF
;
A
#
# COMPACT_ATOMS: atom_id res chain seq x y z
N LYS A 1 0.66 -28.95 -16.00
CA LYS A 1 0.28 -29.70 -14.77
C LYS A 1 1.50 -29.64 -13.86
N VAL A 2 1.46 -28.84 -12.80
CA VAL A 2 2.60 -28.66 -11.87
C VAL A 2 2.57 -29.83 -10.87
N LEU A 3 3.71 -30.48 -10.65
CA LEU A 3 3.86 -31.67 -9.83
C LEU A 3 4.70 -31.33 -8.60
N GLU A 4 4.31 -31.83 -7.43
CA GLU A 4 5.12 -31.74 -6.21
C GLU A 4 6.31 -32.73 -6.28
N SER A 5 7.34 -32.53 -5.44
CA SER A 5 8.54 -33.37 -5.37
C SER A 5 8.28 -34.83 -4.95
N ASP A 6 7.04 -35.15 -4.55
CA ASP A 6 6.56 -36.50 -4.22
C ASP A 6 5.67 -37.14 -5.32
N GLY A 7 5.46 -36.45 -6.45
CA GLY A 7 4.69 -36.96 -7.58
C GLY A 7 3.17 -36.82 -7.46
N THR A 8 2.65 -36.18 -6.41
CA THR A 8 1.22 -35.89 -6.26
C THR A 8 0.79 -34.63 -7.02
N ALA A 9 -0.50 -34.56 -7.37
CA ALA A 9 -1.06 -33.40 -8.05
C ALA A 9 -1.19 -32.23 -7.07
N MET A 10 -0.39 -31.19 -7.27
CA MET A 10 -0.42 -29.98 -6.45
C MET A 10 -1.84 -29.42 -6.35
N SER A 11 -2.31 -29.20 -5.12
CA SER A 11 -3.61 -28.55 -4.92
C SER A 11 -3.53 -27.09 -5.38
N VAL A 12 -4.62 -26.54 -5.92
CA VAL A 12 -4.69 -25.11 -6.32
C VAL A 12 -4.28 -24.19 -5.18
N ARG A 13 -4.56 -24.60 -3.93
CA ARG A 13 -4.16 -23.90 -2.71
C ARG A 13 -2.64 -23.93 -2.51
N THR A 14 -1.99 -25.08 -2.67
CA THR A 14 -0.53 -25.21 -2.59
C THR A 14 0.16 -24.38 -3.67
N ALA A 15 -0.38 -24.38 -4.89
CA ALA A 15 0.14 -23.57 -5.99
C ALA A 15 0.03 -22.07 -5.68
N LEU A 16 -1.10 -21.61 -5.13
CA LEU A 16 -1.26 -20.22 -4.71
C LEU A 16 -0.32 -19.86 -3.55
N THR A 17 -0.12 -20.75 -2.58
CA THR A 17 0.84 -20.54 -1.49
C THR A 17 2.27 -20.41 -2.01
N LEU A 18 2.70 -21.28 -2.94
CA LEU A 18 4.05 -21.23 -3.52
C LEU A 18 4.27 -20.01 -4.43
N ILE A 19 3.23 -19.62 -5.18
CA ILE A 19 3.22 -18.36 -5.93
C ILE A 19 3.36 -17.19 -4.96
N ASN A 20 2.56 -17.17 -3.89
CA ASN A 20 2.61 -16.10 -2.89
C ASN A 20 3.95 -16.05 -2.17
N GLN A 21 4.58 -17.20 -1.90
CA GLN A 21 5.87 -17.29 -1.22
C GLN A 21 7.04 -16.82 -2.10
N THR A 22 7.03 -17.15 -3.40
CA THR A 22 8.01 -16.60 -4.36
C THR A 22 7.79 -15.10 -4.56
N LEU A 23 6.51 -14.65 -4.57
CA LEU A 23 6.18 -13.23 -4.65
C LEU A 23 6.68 -12.47 -3.42
N ASP A 24 6.53 -13.05 -2.22
CA ASP A 24 6.99 -12.45 -0.97
C ASP A 24 8.51 -12.20 -0.96
N GLU A 25 9.30 -13.14 -1.52
CA GLU A 25 10.76 -13.01 -1.60
C GLU A 25 11.15 -11.87 -2.57
N VAL A 26 10.51 -11.80 -3.75
CA VAL A 26 10.72 -10.70 -4.71
C VAL A 26 10.30 -9.35 -4.12
N LEU A 27 9.18 -9.30 -3.40
CA LEU A 27 8.69 -8.07 -2.77
C LEU A 27 9.52 -7.63 -1.57
N ALA A 28 10.19 -8.56 -0.88
CA ALA A 28 11.15 -8.22 0.18
C ALA A 28 12.40 -7.55 -0.39
N GLU A 29 12.87 -7.98 -1.57
CA GLU A 29 13.96 -7.32 -2.31
C GLU A 29 13.58 -5.90 -2.77
N GLN A 30 12.29 -5.65 -3.02
CA GLN A 30 11.74 -4.36 -3.40
C GLN A 30 11.51 -3.38 -2.24
N GLU A 31 11.79 -3.75 -0.97
CA GLU A 31 11.65 -2.78 0.14
C GLU A 31 12.51 -1.52 -0.11
N GLY A 32 13.63 -1.64 -0.83
CA GLY A 32 14.48 -0.52 -1.23
C GLY A 32 13.84 0.49 -2.19
N GLU A 33 12.74 0.12 -2.88
CA GLU A 33 11.99 1.00 -3.78
C GLU A 33 11.02 1.91 -3.03
N PHE A 34 10.68 1.57 -1.78
CA PHE A 34 9.83 2.41 -0.94
C PHE A 34 10.60 3.59 -0.33
N ASP A 35 9.90 4.71 -0.20
CA ASP A 35 10.42 5.87 0.53
C ASP A 35 10.72 5.53 2.01
N GLY A 36 11.57 6.35 2.65
CA GLY A 36 12.02 6.09 4.03
C GLY A 36 10.88 6.00 5.04
N ASP A 37 9.82 6.78 4.82
CA ASP A 37 8.67 6.86 5.71
C ASP A 37 7.78 5.62 5.58
N THR A 38 7.57 5.14 4.35
CA THR A 38 6.88 3.88 4.07
C THR A 38 7.62 2.69 4.66
N ARG A 39 8.97 2.63 4.53
CA ARG A 39 9.77 1.56 5.16
C ARG A 39 9.71 1.60 6.68
N TRP A 40 9.63 2.80 7.26
CA TRP A 40 9.39 2.97 8.68
C TRP A 40 8.02 2.43 9.08
N ALA A 41 6.97 2.83 8.35
CA ALA A 41 5.60 2.43 8.64
C ALA A 41 5.40 0.90 8.54
N LEU A 42 6.02 0.27 7.54
CA LEU A 42 6.08 -1.18 7.38
C LEU A 42 6.69 -1.88 8.60
N ALA A 43 7.88 -1.44 9.03
CA ALA A 43 8.58 -2.02 10.17
C ALA A 43 7.79 -1.81 11.48
N TRP A 44 7.20 -0.62 11.66
CA TRP A 44 6.35 -0.33 12.80
C TRP A 44 5.08 -1.20 12.81
N PHE A 45 4.42 -1.32 11.66
CA PHE A 45 3.23 -2.14 11.48
C PHE A 45 3.52 -3.61 11.75
N GLU A 46 4.66 -4.14 11.32
CA GLU A 46 5.04 -5.54 11.61
C GLU A 46 5.18 -5.82 13.12
N GLN A 47 5.69 -4.86 13.88
CA GLN A 47 5.93 -5.01 15.31
C GLN A 47 4.68 -4.73 16.15
N PHE A 48 3.95 -3.64 15.85
CA PHE A 48 2.85 -3.14 16.69
C PHE A 48 1.47 -3.25 16.03
N GLY A 49 1.40 -3.58 14.74
CA GLY A 49 0.17 -3.45 13.95
C GLY A 49 -0.31 -2.00 13.94
N MET A 50 -1.62 -1.82 14.11
CA MET A 50 -2.23 -0.48 14.25
C MET A 50 -2.24 0.05 15.69
N ASN A 51 -1.61 -0.65 16.64
CA ASN A 51 -1.65 -0.28 18.06
C ASN A 51 -0.59 0.78 18.42
N GLU A 52 -0.71 1.33 19.63
CA GLU A 52 0.29 2.22 20.20
C GLU A 52 1.56 1.45 20.62
N GLY A 53 2.71 2.08 20.39
CA GLY A 53 4.01 1.67 20.89
C GLY A 53 4.79 2.84 21.49
N PRO A 54 5.94 2.58 22.15
CA PRO A 54 6.72 3.62 22.84
C PRO A 54 7.40 4.59 21.86
N PHE A 55 7.39 5.89 22.19
CA PHE A 55 8.06 6.92 21.37
C PHE A 55 9.57 6.64 21.21
N GLY A 56 10.24 6.13 22.24
CA GLY A 56 11.66 5.80 22.18
C GLY A 56 11.99 4.77 21.09
N GLU A 57 11.14 3.75 20.91
CA GLU A 57 11.31 2.76 19.84
C GLU A 57 11.04 3.39 18.46
N ALA A 58 10.00 4.22 18.36
CA ALA A 58 9.65 4.93 17.14
C ALA A 58 10.80 5.85 16.66
N ASP A 59 11.43 6.55 17.60
CA ASP A 59 12.53 7.49 17.36
C ASP A 59 13.83 6.76 16.95
N VAL A 60 14.14 5.62 17.57
CA VAL A 60 15.25 4.76 17.12
C VAL A 60 15.01 4.23 15.71
N LEU A 61 13.80 3.72 15.44
CA LEU A 61 13.44 3.23 14.11
C LEU A 61 13.47 4.36 13.05
N SER A 62 13.05 5.57 13.42
CA SER A 62 13.07 6.75 12.53
C SER A 62 14.47 7.06 12.04
N ARG A 63 15.45 7.11 12.96
CA ARG A 63 16.86 7.32 12.60
C ARG A 63 17.40 6.20 11.70
N ALA A 64 17.05 4.94 11.98
CA ALA A 64 17.48 3.80 11.18
C ALA A 64 16.94 3.84 9.74
N LYS A 65 15.75 4.42 9.52
CA LYS A 65 15.12 4.57 8.20
C LYS A 65 15.33 5.96 7.57
N ASN A 66 16.24 6.77 8.13
CA ASN A 66 16.57 8.12 7.67
C ASN A 66 15.35 9.06 7.61
N THR A 67 14.52 9.04 8.65
CA THR A 67 13.36 9.92 8.86
C THR A 67 13.29 10.41 10.32
N SER A 68 12.19 11.06 10.71
CA SER A 68 11.90 11.51 12.06
C SER A 68 10.42 11.29 12.40
N VAL A 69 10.09 11.16 13.69
CA VAL A 69 8.69 11.05 14.14
C VAL A 69 7.88 12.27 13.71
N ASP A 70 8.43 13.48 13.87
CA ASP A 70 7.78 14.72 13.40
C ASP A 70 7.53 14.71 11.89
N GLY A 71 8.47 14.15 11.11
CA GLY A 71 8.33 14.01 9.66
C GLY A 71 7.22 13.03 9.28
N LEU A 72 7.11 11.92 10.03
CA LEU A 72 6.04 10.93 9.87
C LEU A 72 4.67 11.49 10.26
N GLU A 73 4.58 12.37 11.26
CA GLU A 73 3.34 13.07 11.61
C GLU A 73 2.95 14.07 10.51
N GLN A 74 3.90 14.83 9.98
CA GLN A 74 3.66 15.76 8.87
C GLN A 74 3.23 15.04 7.58
N ALA A 75 3.75 13.83 7.34
CA ALA A 75 3.37 12.96 6.23
C ALA A 75 2.05 12.20 6.46
N GLY A 76 1.30 12.49 7.54
CA GLY A 76 0.01 11.84 7.78
C GLY A 76 0.09 10.34 8.06
N ILE A 77 1.25 9.82 8.49
CA ILE A 77 1.45 8.38 8.74
C ILE A 77 1.17 8.02 10.19
N VAL A 78 1.63 8.85 11.13
CA VAL A 78 1.55 8.55 12.57
C VAL A 78 0.88 9.65 13.36
N LYS A 79 0.51 9.29 14.59
CA LYS A 79 0.17 10.22 15.66
C LYS A 79 1.09 9.95 16.84
N ALA A 80 1.80 10.97 17.30
CA ALA A 80 2.66 10.93 18.47
C ALA A 80 2.05 11.78 19.59
N HIS A 81 1.74 11.16 20.73
CA HIS A 81 1.20 11.87 21.89
C HIS A 81 1.49 11.12 23.18
N GLY A 82 1.76 11.85 24.27
CA GLY A 82 1.91 11.26 25.61
C GLY A 82 3.02 10.22 25.71
N GLY A 83 4.12 10.39 24.96
CA GLY A 83 5.24 9.43 24.93
C GLY A 83 4.96 8.14 24.15
N LYS A 84 3.89 8.12 23.36
CA LYS A 84 3.50 7.00 22.51
C LYS A 84 3.36 7.42 21.06
N VAL A 85 3.50 6.45 20.16
CA VAL A 85 3.32 6.61 18.71
C VAL A 85 2.42 5.48 18.20
N ARG A 86 1.55 5.78 17.23
CA ARG A 86 0.81 4.77 16.46
C ARG A 86 0.60 5.23 15.03
N LEU A 87 0.31 4.28 14.14
CA LEU A 87 -0.16 4.59 12.79
C LEU A 87 -1.54 5.25 12.84
N LEU A 88 -1.77 6.19 11.93
CA LEU A 88 -3.09 6.76 11.70
C LEU A 88 -3.99 5.71 11.05
N SER A 89 -5.23 5.61 11.53
CA SER A 89 -6.22 4.75 10.88
C SER A 89 -6.76 5.41 9.61
N ARG A 90 -7.26 4.61 8.66
CA ARG A 90 -7.86 5.12 7.40
C ARG A 90 -8.94 6.20 7.61
N LYS A 91 -9.63 6.16 8.75
CA LYS A 91 -10.68 7.14 9.12
C LYS A 91 -10.14 8.49 9.58
N GLU A 92 -8.87 8.53 10.01
CA GLU A 92 -8.20 9.74 10.50
C GLU A 92 -7.45 10.49 9.39
N LEU A 93 -7.22 9.84 8.25
CA LEU A 93 -6.60 10.46 7.09
C LEU A 93 -7.45 11.62 6.58
N SER A 94 -6.80 12.68 6.08
CA SER A 94 -7.51 13.88 5.59
C SER A 94 -8.50 13.51 4.47
N ARG A 95 -9.72 14.06 4.53
CA ARG A 95 -10.72 13.91 3.45
C ARG A 95 -10.47 14.86 2.28
N GLU A 96 -9.70 15.91 2.51
CA GLU A 96 -9.31 16.92 1.54
C GLU A 96 -7.90 16.66 0.98
N TRP A 97 -7.36 15.46 1.20
CA TRP A 97 -6.07 15.07 0.66
C TRP A 97 -6.10 15.05 -0.86
N ASP A 98 -5.05 15.62 -1.45
CA ASP A 98 -4.84 15.72 -2.89
C ASP A 98 -3.38 15.30 -3.18
N PRO A 99 -3.16 14.22 -3.93
CA PRO A 99 -1.82 13.72 -4.20
C PRO A 99 -0.95 14.70 -5.02
N VAL A 100 -1.57 15.65 -5.75
CA VAL A 100 -0.85 16.61 -6.58
C VAL A 100 -0.23 17.74 -5.75
N SER A 101 -0.91 18.16 -4.68
CA SER A 101 -0.45 19.23 -3.79
C SER A 101 0.31 18.73 -2.56
N ASP A 102 0.34 17.42 -2.32
CA ASP A 102 1.10 16.81 -1.24
C ASP A 102 2.61 16.93 -1.44
N LYS A 103 3.28 17.61 -0.50
CA LYS A 103 4.72 17.87 -0.55
C LYS A 103 5.57 16.70 -0.05
N ARG A 104 4.95 15.71 0.59
CA ARG A 104 5.61 14.54 1.17
C ARG A 104 4.78 13.30 0.90
N LEU A 105 4.36 13.14 -0.35
CA LEU A 105 3.62 11.98 -0.81
C LEU A 105 4.39 10.69 -0.54
N THR A 106 3.83 9.81 0.28
CA THR A 106 4.43 8.51 0.61
C THR A 106 3.62 7.37 0.04
N VAL A 107 4.28 6.25 -0.29
CA VAL A 107 3.57 5.06 -0.79
C VAL A 107 2.60 4.54 0.28
N TRP A 108 2.97 4.60 1.57
CA TRP A 108 2.10 4.23 2.68
C TRP A 108 0.79 5.02 2.68
N GLU A 109 0.87 6.35 2.66
CA GLU A 109 -0.31 7.22 2.67
C GLU A 109 -1.18 6.94 1.44
N VAL A 110 -0.57 6.89 0.25
CA VAL A 110 -1.26 6.55 -1.01
C VAL A 110 -2.01 5.23 -0.89
N THR A 111 -1.38 4.15 -0.43
CA THR A 111 -2.04 2.84 -0.26
C THR A 111 -3.26 2.95 0.65
N GLN A 112 -3.17 3.67 1.77
CA GLN A 112 -4.31 3.83 2.68
C GLN A 112 -5.44 4.66 2.05
N HIS A 113 -5.10 5.69 1.27
CA HIS A 113 -6.08 6.50 0.53
C HIS A 113 -6.76 5.71 -0.59
N LEU A 114 -6.04 4.85 -1.31
CA LEU A 114 -6.61 3.97 -2.33
C LEU A 114 -7.60 2.98 -1.71
N ILE A 115 -7.27 2.36 -0.58
CA ILE A 115 -8.16 1.44 0.13
C ILE A 115 -9.42 2.16 0.61
N ARG A 116 -9.27 3.34 1.23
CA ARG A 116 -10.43 4.14 1.66
C ARG A 116 -11.31 4.53 0.47
N THR A 117 -10.69 4.91 -0.64
CA THR A 117 -11.41 5.27 -1.87
C THR A 117 -12.13 4.06 -2.46
N LEU A 118 -11.54 2.86 -2.39
CA LEU A 118 -12.20 1.63 -2.80
C LEU A 118 -13.43 1.33 -1.94
N GLU A 119 -13.32 1.50 -0.62
CA GLU A 119 -14.42 1.30 0.33
C GLU A 119 -15.56 2.33 0.14
N GLU A 120 -15.25 3.58 -0.20
CA GLU A 120 -16.22 4.67 -0.29
C GLU A 120 -16.80 4.89 -1.71
N LYS A 121 -15.98 4.71 -2.76
CA LYS A 121 -16.29 5.08 -4.15
C LYS A 121 -16.16 3.92 -5.14
N GLY A 122 -15.70 2.75 -4.70
CA GLY A 122 -15.49 1.59 -5.57
C GLY A 122 -14.34 1.77 -6.57
N GLU A 123 -14.23 0.83 -7.51
CA GLU A 123 -13.10 0.70 -8.44
C GLU A 123 -12.93 1.93 -9.36
N ILE A 124 -14.03 2.56 -9.77
CA ILE A 124 -14.01 3.76 -10.63
C ILE A 124 -13.33 4.92 -9.89
N GLY A 125 -13.69 5.18 -8.63
CA GLY A 125 -13.08 6.27 -7.87
C GLY A 125 -11.60 6.02 -7.56
N VAL A 126 -11.20 4.75 -7.41
CA VAL A 126 -9.78 4.40 -7.28
C VAL A 126 -9.05 4.60 -8.61
N ALA A 127 -9.67 4.25 -9.74
CA ALA A 127 -9.08 4.42 -11.06
C ALA A 127 -8.83 5.90 -11.42
N GLU A 128 -9.76 6.78 -11.09
CA GLU A 128 -9.59 8.24 -11.19
C GLU A 128 -8.36 8.69 -10.37
N LEU A 129 -8.30 8.28 -9.11
CA LEU A 129 -7.18 8.63 -8.23
C LEU A 129 -5.83 8.05 -8.71
N VAL A 130 -5.82 6.82 -9.23
CA VAL A 130 -4.62 6.19 -9.81
C VAL A 130 -4.14 6.94 -11.06
N ALA A 131 -5.04 7.49 -11.86
CA ALA A 131 -4.67 8.31 -13.02
C ALA A 131 -3.92 9.59 -12.60
N GLU A 132 -4.31 10.21 -11.48
CA GLU A 132 -3.61 11.38 -10.91
C GLU A 132 -2.25 11.01 -10.29
N LEU A 133 -2.17 9.85 -9.63
CA LEU A 133 -0.97 9.35 -8.96
C LEU A 133 0.14 8.90 -9.94
N GLY A 134 -0.24 8.39 -11.10
CA GLY A 134 0.72 7.82 -12.05
C GLY A 134 1.47 6.62 -11.47
N GLY A 135 2.80 6.58 -11.65
CA GLY A 135 3.63 5.41 -11.32
C GLY A 135 3.59 4.96 -9.86
N ILE A 136 3.34 5.88 -8.91
CA ILE A 136 3.27 5.54 -7.48
C ILE A 136 2.05 4.66 -7.15
N GLY A 137 1.01 4.67 -7.99
CA GLY A 137 -0.15 3.78 -7.83
C GLY A 137 0.26 2.30 -7.90
N GLU A 138 1.09 1.91 -8.85
CA GLU A 138 1.59 0.53 -8.97
C GLU A 138 2.45 0.15 -7.75
N THR A 139 3.31 1.05 -7.29
CA THR A 139 4.10 0.85 -6.06
C THR A 139 3.19 0.69 -4.83
N ALA A 140 2.07 1.41 -4.77
CA ALA A 140 1.09 1.30 -3.70
C ALA A 140 0.33 -0.04 -3.71
N LYS A 141 0.10 -0.62 -4.90
CA LYS A 141 -0.42 -1.99 -5.05
C LYS A 141 0.59 -3.02 -4.55
N ASP A 142 1.86 -2.88 -4.90
CA ASP A 142 2.92 -3.77 -4.39
C ASP A 142 3.01 -3.73 -2.87
N LEU A 143 2.91 -2.51 -2.29
CA LEU A 143 2.82 -2.33 -0.84
C LEU A 143 1.58 -3.01 -0.25
N ALA A 144 0.41 -2.88 -0.87
CA ALA A 144 -0.82 -3.51 -0.41
C ALA A 144 -0.70 -5.03 -0.37
N TYR A 145 -0.13 -5.64 -1.40
CA TYR A 145 0.10 -7.08 -1.42
C TYR A 145 1.04 -7.50 -0.27
N ARG A 146 2.16 -6.78 -0.07
CA ARG A 146 3.09 -7.09 1.03
C ARG A 146 2.43 -7.00 2.39
N LEU A 147 1.60 -5.98 2.61
CA LEU A 147 0.84 -5.79 3.83
C LEU A 147 -0.21 -6.89 4.03
N PHE A 148 -0.86 -7.35 2.96
CA PHE A 148 -1.77 -8.49 3.01
C PHE A 148 -1.05 -9.76 3.50
N THR A 149 0.07 -10.13 2.87
CA THR A 149 0.87 -11.29 3.30
C THR A 149 1.28 -11.16 4.77
N LEU A 150 1.77 -10.00 5.19
CA LEU A 150 2.16 -9.77 6.58
C LEU A 150 0.98 -9.98 7.53
N CYS A 151 -0.20 -9.47 7.18
CA CYS A 151 -1.41 -9.64 7.97
C CYS A 151 -1.84 -11.12 8.05
N GLU A 152 -1.73 -11.88 6.96
CA GLU A 152 -2.00 -13.33 6.96
C GLU A 152 -1.06 -14.07 7.92
N LYS A 153 0.25 -13.78 7.86
CA LYS A 153 1.26 -14.36 8.77
C LYS A 153 0.99 -14.02 10.24
N LYS A 154 0.46 -12.82 10.52
CA LYS A 154 0.17 -12.33 11.88
C LYS A 154 -1.26 -12.65 12.36
N GLY A 155 -2.13 -13.15 11.50
CA GLY A 155 -3.54 -13.41 11.80
C GLY A 155 -4.41 -12.14 11.91
N TRP A 156 -4.01 -11.02 11.30
CA TRP A 156 -4.74 -9.74 11.35
C TRP A 156 -5.82 -9.65 10.26
N ALA A 157 -6.86 -10.48 10.39
CA ALA A 157 -7.87 -10.71 9.35
C ALA A 157 -8.54 -9.43 8.81
N LYS A 158 -8.83 -8.44 9.67
CA LYS A 158 -9.48 -7.20 9.24
C LYS A 158 -8.59 -6.37 8.30
N GLU A 159 -7.31 -6.23 8.64
CA GLU A 159 -6.37 -5.49 7.80
C GLU A 159 -6.01 -6.31 6.56
N ALA A 160 -5.86 -7.64 6.68
CA ALA A 160 -5.65 -8.54 5.55
C ALA A 160 -6.74 -8.36 4.48
N LEU A 161 -8.02 -8.31 4.89
CA LEU A 161 -9.14 -8.10 3.98
C LEU A 161 -9.00 -6.78 3.21
N ALA A 162 -8.71 -5.68 3.91
CA ALA A 162 -8.61 -4.36 3.31
C ALA A 162 -7.49 -4.29 2.26
N TYR A 163 -6.31 -4.82 2.59
CA TYR A 163 -5.17 -4.86 1.67
C TYR A 163 -5.41 -5.79 0.48
N ASN A 164 -5.98 -6.97 0.70
CA ASN A 164 -6.30 -7.92 -0.34
C ASN A 164 -7.35 -7.38 -1.32
N SER A 165 -8.36 -6.66 -0.83
CA SER A 165 -9.40 -6.06 -1.67
C SER A 165 -8.80 -5.13 -2.73
N LEU A 166 -7.81 -4.31 -2.38
CA LEU A 166 -7.13 -3.45 -3.35
C LEU A 166 -6.34 -4.27 -4.39
N ALA A 167 -5.58 -5.27 -3.94
CA ALA A 167 -4.79 -6.11 -4.83
C ALA A 167 -5.66 -6.90 -5.84
N VAL A 168 -6.80 -7.42 -5.38
CA VAL A 168 -7.76 -8.17 -6.23
C VAL A 168 -8.45 -7.26 -7.24
N ALA A 169 -8.82 -6.04 -6.86
CA ALA A 169 -9.47 -5.08 -7.74
C ALA A 169 -8.51 -4.44 -8.77
N TRP A 170 -7.19 -4.55 -8.55
CA TRP A 170 -6.20 -3.82 -9.32
C TRP A 170 -6.27 -3.99 -10.85
N PRO A 171 -6.46 -5.20 -11.41
CA PRO A 171 -6.51 -5.36 -12.87
C PRO A 171 -7.61 -4.51 -13.54
N GLU A 172 -8.76 -4.37 -12.88
CA GLU A 172 -9.86 -3.54 -13.38
C GLU A 172 -9.60 -2.06 -13.13
N ILE A 173 -9.05 -1.70 -11.96
CA ILE A 173 -8.61 -0.33 -11.64
C ILE A 173 -7.63 0.18 -12.70
N SER A 174 -6.58 -0.59 -13.04
CA SER A 174 -5.59 -0.20 -14.05
C SER A 174 -6.22 -0.05 -15.43
N ARG A 175 -7.15 -0.93 -15.80
CA ARG A 175 -7.88 -0.85 -17.08
C ARG A 175 -8.70 0.45 -17.16
N LEU A 176 -9.40 0.78 -16.09
CA LEU A 176 -10.23 1.98 -15.98
C LEU A 176 -9.39 3.26 -15.96
N ALA A 177 -8.30 3.29 -15.20
CA ALA A 177 -7.40 4.45 -15.09
C ALA A 177 -6.78 4.80 -16.45
N PHE A 178 -6.40 3.77 -17.22
CA PHE A 178 -5.89 3.95 -18.57
C PHE A 178 -6.93 4.51 -19.55
N SER A 179 -8.22 4.13 -19.42
CA SER A 179 -9.29 4.75 -20.20
C SER A 179 -9.53 6.21 -19.81
N THR A 180 -9.54 6.53 -18.52
CA THR A 180 -9.69 7.92 -18.03
C THR A 180 -8.61 8.83 -18.61
N THR A 181 -7.35 8.36 -18.62
CA THR A 181 -6.22 9.13 -19.18
C THR A 181 -6.35 9.37 -20.70
N ARG A 182 -7.08 8.50 -21.42
CA ARG A 182 -7.33 8.65 -22.87
C ARG A 182 -8.44 9.63 -23.16
N ASP A 183 -9.53 9.61 -22.39
CA ASP A 183 -10.68 10.48 -22.59
C ASP A 183 -10.36 11.95 -22.25
N GLU A 184 -9.38 12.20 -21.38
CA GLU A 184 -8.92 13.56 -21.02
C GLU A 184 -7.92 14.18 -22.01
N LYS A 185 -7.28 13.38 -22.87
CA LYS A 185 -6.46 13.93 -23.97
C LYS A 185 -7.40 14.24 -25.14
N PRO A 186 -7.66 15.52 -25.49
CA PRO A 186 -8.39 15.80 -26.72
C PRO A 186 -7.59 15.18 -27.87
N GLU A 187 -8.28 14.42 -28.73
CA GLU A 187 -7.75 14.01 -30.03
C GLU A 187 -7.16 15.26 -30.69
N GLN A 188 -5.84 15.43 -30.64
CA GLN A 188 -5.16 16.50 -31.34
C GLN A 188 -5.44 16.26 -32.82
N GLY A 189 -6.31 17.11 -33.35
CA GLY A 189 -6.82 17.01 -34.69
C GLY A 189 -5.70 16.87 -35.70
N ASN A 190 -5.72 15.76 -36.43
CA ASN A 190 -5.13 15.71 -37.76
C ASN A 190 -6.06 16.50 -38.70
N LEU A 191 -5.87 17.82 -38.71
CA LEU A 191 -6.23 18.69 -39.81
C LEU A 191 -4.93 19.21 -40.42
N PHE A 192 -4.36 18.47 -41.37
CA PHE A 192 -3.66 19.00 -42.55
C PHE A 192 -3.69 17.94 -43.65
#